data_AF-A0A1B6M1T3-F1
#
_entry.id   AF-A0A1B6M1T3-F1
#
_cell.length_a   1.000
_cell.length_b   1.000
_cell.length_c   1.000
_cell.angle_alpha   90.00
_cell.angle_beta   90.00
_cell.angle_gamma   90.00
#
_symmetry.space_group_name_H-M   'P 1'
#
loop_
_entity.id
_entity.type
_entity.pdbx_description
1 polymer ?
#
loop_
_entity_poly.entity_id
_entity_poly.type
_entity_poly.pdbx_seq_one_letter_code
_entity_poly.pdbx_strand_id
1 'polypeptide(L)'
;AGLEVLSLPDQLRWPPALAPYTVVIITPKEGSKESQQTEHLPEDLYWSLQEVAGLGGDVIIDDRSQLTIGRRLQEARRTGYPLAVVVGKAAVGPAPAIELHNLLTGQTTMHGLSDLISV
;
A
#
# COMPACT_ATOMS: atom_id res chain seq x y z
N ALA A 1 -7.46 -15.54 21.06
CA ALA A 1 -6.05 -15.77 20.66
C ALA A 1 -6.00 -15.73 19.14
N GLY A 2 -5.36 -14.71 18.54
CA GLY A 2 -5.38 -14.53 17.07
C GLY A 2 -4.05 -14.03 16.53
N LEU A 3 -3.48 -12.98 17.14
CA LEU A 3 -2.24 -12.35 16.67
C LEU A 3 -1.04 -13.31 16.67
N GLU A 4 -0.78 -13.98 17.79
CA GLU A 4 0.35 -14.93 17.92
C GLU A 4 0.19 -16.14 16.98
N VAL A 5 -1.04 -16.62 16.79
CA VAL A 5 -1.33 -17.80 15.95
C VAL A 5 -1.18 -17.48 14.47
N LEU A 6 -1.54 -16.27 14.04
CA LEU A 6 -1.47 -15.87 12.64
C LEU A 6 -0.08 -15.38 12.23
N SER A 7 0.73 -14.93 13.18
CA SER A 7 2.03 -14.30 12.89
C SER A 7 3.10 -15.32 12.47
N LEU A 8 4.09 -14.82 11.72
CA LEU A 8 5.30 -15.56 11.34
C LEU A 8 6.48 -15.09 12.21
N PRO A 9 7.62 -15.81 12.22
CA PRO A 9 8.76 -15.44 13.07
C PRO A 9 9.27 -14.00 12.88
N ASP A 10 9.11 -13.44 11.68
CA ASP A 10 9.59 -12.11 11.30
C ASP A 10 8.46 -11.13 10.92
N GLN A 11 7.19 -11.55 10.98
CA GLN A 11 6.05 -10.77 10.48
C GLN A 11 4.84 -10.88 11.40
N LEU A 12 4.35 -9.72 11.83
CA LEU A 12 3.07 -9.64 12.52
C LEU A 12 1.93 -9.86 11.52
N ARG A 13 0.89 -10.60 11.91
CA ARG A 13 -0.33 -10.72 11.11
C ARG A 13 -1.55 -10.43 11.96
N TRP A 14 -2.08 -9.22 11.83
CA TRP A 14 -3.32 -8.84 12.49
C TRP A 14 -4.50 -9.62 11.88
N PRO A 15 -5.45 -10.10 12.70
CA PRO A 15 -6.80 -10.34 12.20
C PRO A 15 -7.31 -9.04 11.54
N PRO A 16 -7.92 -9.08 10.33
CA PRO A 16 -8.25 -7.87 9.57
C PRO A 16 -9.03 -6.81 10.38
N ALA A 17 -10.00 -7.24 11.19
CA ALA A 17 -10.81 -6.35 12.02
C ALA A 17 -10.06 -5.66 13.18
N LEU A 18 -8.79 -6.03 13.42
CA LEU A 18 -7.96 -5.51 14.51
C LEU A 18 -6.67 -4.84 14.01
N ALA A 19 -6.44 -4.80 12.70
CA ALA A 19 -5.30 -4.08 12.16
C ALA A 19 -5.45 -2.57 12.50
N PRO A 20 -4.39 -1.88 12.94
CA PRO A 20 -4.47 -0.45 13.21
C PRO A 20 -4.83 0.37 11.97
N TYR A 21 -4.32 -0.07 10.81
CA TYR A 21 -4.69 0.39 9.49
C TYR A 21 -4.76 -0.80 8.53
N THR A 22 -5.78 -0.86 7.68
CA THR A 22 -5.94 -1.91 6.67
C THR A 22 -5.02 -1.72 5.47
N VAL A 23 -4.81 -0.47 5.02
CA VAL A 23 -4.02 -0.16 3.82
C VAL A 23 -2.89 0.81 4.14
N VAL A 24 -1.68 0.48 3.67
CA VAL A 24 -0.56 1.43 3.58
C VAL A 24 -0.22 1.73 2.12
N ILE A 25 -0.19 3.01 1.77
CA ILE A 25 0.25 3.49 0.46
C ILE A 25 1.74 3.81 0.55
N ILE A 26 2.56 3.12 -0.24
CA ILE A 26 4.01 3.32 -0.30
C ILE A 26 4.30 4.21 -1.51
N THR A 27 4.74 5.44 -1.24
CA THR A 27 5.06 6.46 -2.25
C THR A 27 6.31 6.08 -3.07
N PRO A 28 6.54 6.70 -4.24
CA PRO A 28 7.80 6.55 -4.96
C PRO A 28 9.01 6.97 -4.13
N LYS A 29 10.21 6.53 -4.52
CA LYS A 29 11.45 7.02 -3.88
C LYS A 29 11.70 8.47 -4.28
N GLU A 30 12.03 9.32 -3.33
CA GLU A 30 12.33 10.73 -3.57
C GLU A 30 13.43 10.89 -4.64
N GLY A 31 13.26 11.86 -5.54
CA GLY A 31 14.22 12.15 -6.61
C GLY A 31 14.22 11.13 -7.77
N SER A 32 13.35 10.12 -7.75
CA SER A 32 13.11 9.25 -8.89
C SER A 32 12.28 9.93 -9.98
N LYS A 33 12.28 9.37 -11.19
CA LYS A 33 11.42 9.86 -12.29
C LYS A 33 9.95 9.71 -11.93
N GLU A 34 9.62 8.58 -11.31
CA GLU A 34 8.29 8.24 -10.82
C GLU A 34 7.79 9.28 -9.81
N SER A 35 8.62 9.67 -8.84
CA SER A 35 8.26 10.69 -7.84
C SER A 35 7.85 12.03 -8.47
N GLN A 36 8.46 12.42 -9.59
CA GLN A 36 8.13 13.67 -10.29
C GLN A 36 6.87 13.53 -11.14
N GLN A 37 6.65 12.37 -11.75
CA GLN A 37 5.53 12.13 -12.66
C GLN A 37 4.24 11.73 -11.95
N THR A 38 4.33 11.30 -10.69
CA THR A 38 3.19 10.85 -9.88
C THR A 38 3.10 11.60 -8.56
N GLU A 39 3.45 12.88 -8.54
CA GLU A 39 3.52 13.71 -7.32
C GLU A 39 2.23 13.67 -6.50
N HIS A 40 1.07 13.84 -7.15
CA HIS A 40 -0.24 13.87 -6.49
C HIS A 40 -0.90 12.49 -6.33
N LEU A 41 -0.41 11.48 -7.07
CA LEU A 41 -1.09 10.18 -7.14
C LEU A 41 -1.24 9.48 -5.77
N PRO A 42 -0.25 9.45 -4.86
CA PRO A 42 -0.45 8.85 -3.55
C PRO A 42 -1.55 9.53 -2.72
N GLU A 43 -1.69 10.85 -2.82
CA GLU A 43 -2.73 11.61 -2.11
C GLU A 43 -4.11 11.39 -2.76
N ASP A 44 -4.18 11.39 -4.09
CA ASP A 44 -5.41 11.07 -4.82
C ASP A 44 -5.93 9.66 -4.49
N LEU A 45 -5.01 8.68 -4.40
CA LEU A 45 -5.32 7.32 -3.97
C LEU A 45 -5.78 7.28 -2.51
N TYR A 46 -5.15 8.05 -1.63
CA TYR A 46 -5.58 8.15 -0.24
C TYR A 46 -7.03 8.61 -0.15
N TRP A 47 -7.38 9.73 -0.79
CA TRP A 47 -8.74 10.25 -0.77
C TRP A 47 -9.75 9.30 -1.44
N SER A 48 -9.38 8.68 -2.57
CA SER A 48 -10.24 7.71 -3.25
C SER A 48 -10.53 6.49 -2.37
N LEU A 49 -9.52 5.96 -1.67
CA LEU A 49 -9.69 4.80 -0.78
C LEU A 49 -10.48 5.13 0.48
N GLN A 50 -10.53 6.40 0.91
CA GLN A 50 -11.36 6.81 2.05
C GLN A 50 -12.86 6.66 1.76
N GLU A 51 -13.26 6.75 0.50
CA GLU A 51 -14.66 6.58 0.05
C GLU A 51 -15.06 5.10 -0.11
N VAL A 52 -14.09 4.18 -0.07
CA VAL A 52 -14.36 2.75 -0.16
C VAL A 52 -14.96 2.27 1.17
N ALA A 53 -16.13 1.61 1.08
CA ALA A 53 -16.82 1.07 2.24
C ALA A 53 -15.91 0.15 3.08
N GLY A 54 -15.71 0.52 4.34
CA GLY A 54 -14.85 -0.22 5.27
C GLY A 54 -13.38 0.20 5.28
N LEU A 55 -12.97 1.16 4.44
CA LEU A 55 -11.60 1.71 4.45
C LEU A 55 -11.52 3.17 4.95
N GLY A 56 -12.65 3.87 5.10
CA GLY A 56 -12.67 5.23 5.62
C GLY A 56 -12.01 5.33 7.01
N GLY A 57 -10.90 6.06 7.09
CA GLY A 57 -10.09 6.22 8.30
C GLY A 57 -9.09 5.09 8.56
N ASP A 58 -8.97 4.13 7.63
CA ASP A 58 -8.20 2.89 7.77
C ASP A 58 -7.05 2.78 6.74
N VAL A 59 -6.70 3.92 6.14
CA VAL A 59 -5.65 4.08 5.13
C VAL A 59 -4.58 5.04 5.64
N ILE A 60 -3.31 4.76 5.36
CA ILE A 60 -2.18 5.65 5.64
C ILE A 60 -1.23 5.75 4.45
N ILE A 61 -0.41 6.81 4.43
CA ILE A 61 0.69 6.98 3.49
C ILE A 61 2.02 6.79 4.22
N ASP A 62 2.88 5.93 3.69
CA ASP A 62 4.28 5.82 4.07
C ASP A 62 5.14 6.70 3.16
N ASP A 63 5.30 7.96 3.57
CA ASP A 63 5.99 9.03 2.86
C ASP A 63 7.50 9.11 3.19
N ARG A 64 8.05 8.10 3.90
CA ARG A 64 9.48 7.95 4.21
C ARG A 64 10.29 7.60 2.94
N SER A 65 10.16 8.43 1.92
CA SER A 65 10.58 8.27 0.53
C SER A 65 12.10 8.32 0.36
N GLN A 66 12.86 8.73 1.38
CA GLN A 66 14.30 8.51 1.48
C GLN A 66 14.65 7.01 1.50
N LEU A 67 13.77 6.17 2.05
CA LEU A 67 13.90 4.72 2.07
C LEU A 67 13.45 4.10 0.73
N THR A 68 14.10 3.01 0.34
CA THR A 68 13.68 2.27 -0.85
C THR A 68 12.26 1.70 -0.67
N ILE A 69 11.51 1.61 -1.77
CA ILE A 69 10.18 0.98 -1.78
C ILE A 69 10.24 -0.43 -1.17
N GLY A 70 11.22 -1.24 -1.58
CA GLY A 70 11.39 -2.59 -1.05
C GLY A 70 11.62 -2.63 0.47
N ARG A 71 12.36 -1.67 1.03
CA ARG A 71 12.55 -1.56 2.48
C ARG A 71 11.24 -1.23 3.18
N ARG A 72 10.49 -0.25 2.68
CA ARG A 72 9.18 0.14 3.25
C ARG A 72 8.17 -1.00 3.14
N LEU A 73 8.15 -1.74 2.04
CA LEU A 73 7.28 -2.91 1.87
C LEU A 73 7.64 -4.04 2.84
N GLN A 74 8.93 -4.28 3.09
CA GLN A 74 9.39 -5.23 4.11
C GLN A 74 8.96 -4.79 5.52
N GLU A 75 9.11 -3.51 5.85
CA GLU A 75 8.65 -2.97 7.13
C GLU A 75 7.13 -3.06 7.27
N ALA A 76 6.38 -2.83 6.20
CA ALA A 76 4.93 -2.99 6.19
C ALA A 76 4.51 -4.43 6.50
N ARG A 77 5.20 -5.43 5.93
CA ARG A 77 5.01 -6.85 6.25
C ARG A 77 5.33 -7.15 7.72
N ARG A 78 6.41 -6.57 8.24
CA ARG A 78 6.82 -6.78 9.63
C ARG A 78 5.81 -6.20 10.62
N THR A 79 5.31 -5.00 10.35
CA THR A 79 4.27 -4.33 11.15
C THR A 79 2.90 -5.00 11.02
N GLY A 80 2.66 -5.69 9.90
CA GLY A 80 1.50 -6.54 9.69
C GLY A 80 0.32 -5.87 9.01
N TYR A 81 0.53 -4.80 8.23
CA TYR A 81 -0.55 -4.22 7.43
C TYR A 81 -1.19 -5.31 6.56
N PRO A 82 -2.52 -5.41 6.48
CA PRO A 82 -3.18 -6.38 5.60
C PRO A 82 -2.85 -6.16 4.12
N LEU A 83 -2.89 -4.91 3.66
CA LEU A 83 -2.68 -4.53 2.26
C LEU A 83 -1.62 -3.43 2.16
N ALA A 84 -0.81 -3.49 1.11
CA ALA A 84 0.06 -2.40 0.70
C ALA A 84 -0.19 -2.04 -0.77
N VAL A 85 -0.43 -0.76 -1.02
CA VAL A 85 -0.51 -0.18 -2.36
C VAL A 85 0.83 0.46 -2.67
N VAL A 86 1.51 0.04 -3.73
CA VAL A 86 2.81 0.60 -4.12
C VAL A 86 2.66 1.47 -5.36
N VAL A 87 2.99 2.75 -5.20
CA VAL A 87 3.15 3.69 -6.30
C VAL A 87 4.63 3.69 -6.69
N GLY A 88 4.93 3.05 -7.81
CA GLY A 88 6.31 2.83 -8.27
C GLY A 88 6.42 2.90 -9.78
N LYS A 89 7.32 2.10 -10.35
CA LYS A 89 7.62 2.11 -11.78
C LYS A 89 6.38 1.90 -12.67
N ALA A 90 5.45 1.04 -12.24
CA ALA A 90 4.23 0.76 -13.00
C ALA A 90 3.28 1.96 -13.11
N ALA A 91 3.39 2.93 -12.20
CA ALA A 91 2.54 4.12 -12.20
C ALA A 91 2.93 5.11 -13.32
N VAL A 92 4.04 4.86 -14.02
CA VAL A 92 4.52 5.66 -15.13
C VAL A 92 4.51 4.84 -16.41
N GLY A 93 3.97 5.42 -17.49
CA GLY A 93 4.03 4.85 -18.82
C GLY A 93 2.72 5.00 -19.59
N PRO A 94 2.58 4.30 -20.74
CA PRO A 94 1.40 4.41 -21.59
C PRO A 94 0.14 3.77 -20.99
N ALA A 95 0.30 2.83 -20.05
CA ALA A 95 -0.78 2.19 -19.31
C ALA A 95 -0.42 2.20 -17.82
N PRO A 96 -0.64 3.34 -17.12
CA PRO A 96 -0.24 3.49 -15.73
C PRO A 96 -1.08 2.60 -14.81
N ALA A 97 -0.40 1.95 -13.87
CA ALA A 97 -0.98 1.00 -12.94
C ALA A 97 -0.30 1.07 -11.58
N ILE A 98 -0.96 0.55 -10.55
CA ILE A 98 -0.38 0.37 -9.21
C ILE A 98 -0.32 -1.10 -8.83
N GLU A 99 0.62 -1.42 -7.94
CA GLU A 99 0.74 -2.76 -7.36
C GLU A 99 -0.06 -2.83 -6.06
N LEU A 100 -1.01 -3.77 -5.97
CA LEU A 100 -1.68 -4.13 -4.74
C LEU A 100 -1.06 -5.42 -4.20
N HIS A 101 -0.43 -5.32 -3.04
CA HIS A 101 0.16 -6.43 -2.30
C HIS A 101 -0.77 -6.84 -1.16
N ASN A 102 -1.29 -8.05 -1.21
CA ASN A 102 -1.91 -8.69 -0.05
C ASN A 102 -0.81 -9.29 0.82
N LEU A 103 -0.51 -8.65 1.94
CA LEU A 103 0.61 -9.04 2.79
C LEU A 103 0.28 -10.27 3.64
N LEU A 104 -1.00 -10.59 3.83
CA LEU A 104 -1.45 -11.80 4.52
C LEU A 104 -1.28 -13.04 3.65
N THR A 105 -1.60 -12.97 2.36
CA THR A 105 -1.49 -14.11 1.43
C THR A 105 -0.17 -14.14 0.66
N GLY A 106 0.54 -13.02 0.58
CA GLY A 106 1.73 -12.85 -0.25
C GLY A 106 1.43 -12.60 -1.73
N GLN A 107 0.15 -12.49 -2.13
CA GLN A 107 -0.24 -12.24 -3.51
C GLN A 107 -0.01 -10.78 -3.89
N THR A 108 0.49 -10.56 -5.11
CA THR A 108 0.59 -9.24 -5.74
C THR A 108 -0.27 -9.21 -6.99
N THR A 109 -1.02 -8.13 -7.16
CA THR A 109 -1.88 -7.88 -8.33
C THR A 109 -1.62 -6.48 -8.87
N MET A 110 -1.82 -6.30 -10.18
CA MET A 110 -1.70 -5.01 -10.86
C MET A 110 -3.08 -4.47 -11.17
N HIS A 111 -3.31 -3.19 -10.90
CA HIS A 111 -4.59 -2.52 -11.15
C HIS A 111 -4.37 -1.22 -11.90
N GLY A 112 -5.18 -0.94 -12.91
CA GLY A 112 -5.17 0.35 -13.58
C GLY A 112 -5.63 1.46 -12.62
N LEU A 113 -5.22 2.70 -12.87
CA LEU A 113 -5.62 3.82 -12.00
C LEU A 113 -7.15 3.99 -11.93
N SER A 114 -7.87 3.70 -13.01
CA SER A 114 -9.33 3.73 -13.06
C SER A 114 -10.01 2.74 -12.12
N ASP A 115 -9.36 1.60 -11.84
CA ASP A 115 -9.97 0.49 -11.11
C ASP A 115 -10.10 0.77 -9.61
N LEU A 116 -9.29 1.71 -9.09
CA LEU A 116 -9.32 2.12 -7.68
C LEU A 116 -10.05 3.44 -7.44
N ILE A 117 -10.27 4.24 -8.49
CA ILE A 117 -10.87 5.58 -8.41
C ILE A 117 -12.38 5.54 -8.76
N SER A 118 -12.89 4.38 -9.20
CA SER A 118 -14.31 4.21 -9.57
C SER A 118 -15.19 3.88 -8.37
N VAL A 119 -15.44 4.85 -7.49
CA VAL A 119 -16.58 4.87 -6.55
C VAL A 119 -17.21 6.25 -6.55
#